data_AF-A0A6F8TXR8-F1
#
_entry.id   AF-A0A6F8TXR8-F1
#
_cell.length_a   1.000
_cell.length_b   1.000
_cell.length_c   1.000
_cell.angle_alpha   90.00
_cell.angle_beta   90.00
_cell.angle_gamma   90.00
#
_symmetry.space_group_name_H-M   'P 1'
#
loop_
_entity.id
_entity.type
_entity.pdbx_description
1 polymer ?
#
loop_
_entity_poly.entity_id
_entity_poly.type
_entity_poly.pdbx_seq_one_letter_code
_entity_poly.pdbx_strand_id
1 'polypeptide(L)' 'MEAREIKRKLRSFCRRNRTALKYTQIGECSAEDISDLLIERLGVDELRRILADIEIISRRNGDTVKYFMLILKGIKAA' A
#
# COMPACT_ATOMS: atom_id res chain seq x y z
N MET A 1 10.09 -6.98 11.82
CA MET A 1 8.68 -6.53 11.69
C MET A 1 7.83 -7.75 11.41
N GLU A 2 6.94 -8.10 12.32
CA GLU A 2 6.03 -9.24 12.14
C GLU A 2 4.96 -8.95 11.07
N ALA A 3 4.44 -9.99 10.41
CA ALA A 3 3.42 -9.85 9.35
C ALA A 3 2.18 -9.06 9.83
N ARG A 4 1.79 -9.24 11.10
CA ARG A 4 0.68 -8.52 11.74
C ARG A 4 0.94 -7.01 11.81
N GLU A 5 2.19 -6.61 12.08
CA GLU A 5 2.57 -5.21 12.15
C GLU A 5 2.59 -4.57 10.75
N ILE A 6 3.06 -5.30 9.73
CA ILE A 6 3.03 -4.89 8.33
C ILE A 6 1.58 -4.65 7.88
N LYS A 7 0.67 -5.60 8.13
CA LYS A 7 -0.77 -5.44 7.89
C LYS A 7 -1.31 -4.16 8.53
N ARG A 8 -0.98 -3.93 9.80
CA ARG A 8 -1.45 -2.75 10.55
C ARG A 8 -0.95 -1.44 9.94
N LYS A 9 0.35 -1.34 9.61
CA LYS A 9 0.94 -0.14 8.99
C LYS A 9 0.34 0.14 7.62
N LEU A 10 0.16 -0.90 6.81
CA LEU A 10 -0.43 -0.80 5.49
C LEU A 10 -1.89 -0.35 5.55
N ARG A 11 -2.71 -0.95 6.42
CA ARG A 11 -4.10 -0.52 6.65
C ARG A 11 -4.17 0.94 7.10
N SER A 12 -3.28 1.35 8.02
CA SER A 12 -3.19 2.75 8.45
C SER A 12 -2.85 3.69 7.28
N PHE A 13 -1.90 3.31 6.43
CA PHE A 13 -1.56 4.08 5.23
C PHE A 13 -2.74 4.19 4.26
N CYS A 14 -3.40 3.09 3.94
CA CYS A 14 -4.56 3.08 3.04
C CYS A 14 -5.72 3.93 3.59
N ARG A 15 -5.98 3.86 4.91
CA ARG A 15 -7.04 4.67 5.55
C ARG A 15 -6.74 6.17 5.48
N ARG A 16 -5.51 6.59 5.78
CA ARG A 16 -5.10 8.01 5.71
C ARG A 16 -5.19 8.57 4.29
N ASN A 17 -4.96 7.72 3.29
CA ASN A 17 -4.96 8.13 1.89
C ASN A 17 -6.23 7.70 1.14
N ARG A 18 -7.31 7.36 1.85
CA ARG A 18 -8.53 6.78 1.28
C ARG A 18 -9.10 7.61 0.13
N THR A 19 -9.15 8.94 0.27
CA THR A 19 -9.68 9.83 -0.77
C THR A 19 -8.88 9.72 -2.06
N ALA A 20 -7.55 9.72 -1.99
CA ALA A 20 -6.70 9.59 -3.17
C ALA A 20 -6.79 8.18 -3.77
N LEU A 21 -6.92 7.15 -2.94
CA LEU A 21 -7.11 5.77 -3.38
C LEU A 21 -8.50 5.51 -3.98
N LYS A 22 -9.54 6.27 -3.59
CA LYS A 22 -10.88 6.16 -4.18
C LYS A 22 -10.91 6.45 -5.68
N TYR A 23 -10.04 7.34 -6.15
CA TYR A 23 -9.92 7.68 -7.58
C TYR A 23 -9.04 6.69 -8.35
N THR A 24 -8.59 5.62 -7.70
CA THR A 24 -7.88 4.51 -8.36
C THR A 24 -8.85 3.38 -8.67
N GLN A 25 -8.47 2.45 -9.55
CA GLN A 25 -9.28 1.30 -9.95
C GLN A 25 -9.51 0.25 -8.84
N ILE A 26 -9.27 0.64 -7.59
CA ILE A 26 -9.32 -0.13 -6.34
C ILE A 26 -10.16 0.65 -5.31
N GLY A 27 -10.80 1.74 -5.72
CA GLY A 27 -11.53 2.65 -4.85
C GLY A 27 -12.76 2.04 -4.16
N GLU A 28 -13.20 0.89 -4.65
CA GLU A 28 -14.25 0.06 -4.04
C GLU A 28 -13.71 -0.87 -2.95
N CYS A 29 -12.41 -1.18 -2.96
CA CYS A 29 -11.78 -2.04 -1.97
C CYS A 29 -11.57 -1.28 -0.65
N SER A 30 -11.84 -1.96 0.47
CA SER A 30 -11.48 -1.46 1.79
C SER A 30 -9.96 -1.47 2.01
N ALA A 31 -9.50 -0.78 3.05
CA ALA A 31 -8.08 -0.81 3.42
C ALA A 31 -7.64 -2.22 3.84
N GLU A 32 -8.57 -2.99 4.39
CA GLU A 32 -8.43 -4.41 4.71
C GLU A 32 -8.24 -5.23 3.43
N ASP A 33 -9.14 -5.10 2.45
CA ASP A 33 -9.08 -5.83 1.19
C ASP A 33 -7.77 -5.53 0.44
N ILE A 34 -7.38 -4.26 0.37
CA ILE A 34 -6.10 -3.86 -0.23
C ILE A 34 -4.92 -4.50 0.51
N SER A 35 -4.96 -4.52 1.84
CA SER A 35 -3.87 -5.09 2.65
C SER A 35 -3.76 -6.60 2.52
N ASP A 36 -4.88 -7.31 2.43
CA ASP A 36 -4.92 -8.76 2.31
C ASP A 36 -4.53 -9.18 0.88
N LEU A 37 -5.06 -8.51 -0.15
CA LEU A 37 -4.67 -8.71 -1.56
C LEU A 37 -3.15 -8.52 -1.75
N LEU A 38 -2.59 -7.46 -1.19
CA LEU A 38 -1.16 -7.16 -1.30
C LEU A 38 -0.31 -8.27 -0.67
N ILE A 39 -0.75 -8.83 0.45
CA ILE A 39 -0.01 -9.89 1.15
C ILE A 39 -0.08 -11.19 0.38
N GLU A 40 -1.24 -11.53 -0.17
CA GLU A 40 -1.43 -12.73 -1.00
C GLU A 40 -0.61 -12.66 -2.28
N ARG A 41 -0.53 -11.48 -2.92
CA ARG A 41 0.15 -11.32 -4.22
C ARG A 41 1.66 -11.09 -4.12
N LEU A 42 2.13 -10.35 -3.12
CA LEU A 42 3.54 -9.95 -3.02
C LEU A 42 4.30 -10.64 -1.89
N GLY A 43 3.60 -11.16 -0.89
CA GLY A 43 4.21 -11.68 0.31
C GLY A 43 4.70 -10.60 1.28
N VAL A 44 5.10 -11.05 2.47
CA VAL A 44 5.40 -10.19 3.62
C VAL A 44 6.70 -9.38 3.43
N ASP A 45 7.71 -9.96 2.80
CA ASP A 45 9.01 -9.31 2.64
C ASP A 45 8.96 -8.16 1.64
N GLU A 46 8.23 -8.33 0.54
CA GLU A 46 8.07 -7.26 -0.45
C GLU A 46 7.24 -6.10 0.12
N LEU A 47 6.22 -6.40 0.92
CA LEU A 47 5.48 -5.34 1.62
C LEU A 47 6.28 -4.62 2.68
N ARG A 48 7.23 -5.30 3.32
CA ARG A 48 8.19 -4.64 4.22
C ARG A 48 9.02 -3.61 3.46
N ARG A 49 9.45 -3.92 2.23
CA ARG A 49 10.18 -2.98 1.37
C ARG A 49 9.30 -1.82 0.93
N ILE A 50 8.08 -2.07 0.48
CA ILE A 50 7.11 -1.03 0.10
C ILE A 50 6.88 -0.05 1.26
N LEU A 51 6.71 -0.53 2.48
CA LEU A 51 6.57 0.33 3.65
C LEU A 51 7.83 1.15 3.93
N ALA A 52 9.02 0.56 3.77
CA ALA A 52 10.28 1.28 3.92
C ALA A 52 10.43 2.38 2.85
N ASP A 53 10.06 2.09 1.60
CA ASP A 53 10.06 3.06 0.50
C ASP A 53 9.10 4.21 0.78
N ILE A 54 7.88 3.92 1.27
CA ILE A 54 6.92 4.94 1.69
C ILE A 54 7.53 5.85 2.76
N GLU A 55 8.22 5.29 3.76
CA GLU A 55 8.89 6.10 4.78
C GLU A 55 10.00 6.98 4.19
N ILE A 56 10.83 6.44 3.28
CA ILE A 56 11.91 7.19 2.61
C ILE A 56 11.34 8.32 1.75
N ILE A 57 10.33 8.04 0.94
CA ILE A 57 9.68 9.01 0.05
C ILE A 57 9.04 10.11 0.90
N SER A 58 8.32 9.75 1.98
CA SER A 58 7.71 10.70 2.89
C SER A 58 8.72 11.63 3.53
N ARG A 59 9.88 11.11 3.99
CA ARG A 59 10.97 11.92 4.58
C ARG A 59 11.58 12.91 3.59
N ARG A 60 11.46 12.64 2.29
CA ARG A 60 11.94 13.50 1.20
C ARG A 60 10.85 14.42 0.63
N ASN A 61 9.70 14.53 1.29
CA ASN A 61 8.51 15.25 0.80
C ASN A 61 8.03 14.78 -0.59
N GLY A 62 8.29 13.52 -0.91
CA GLY A 62 7.82 12.90 -2.15
C GLY A 62 6.39 12.39 -2.07
N ASP A 63 5.81 12.08 -3.23
CA ASP A 63 4.43 11.60 -3.34
C ASP A 63 4.34 10.09 -3.08
N THR A 64 4.14 9.73 -1.80
CA THR A 64 3.95 8.34 -1.38
C THR A 64 2.70 7.70 -1.95
N VAL A 65 1.66 8.51 -2.24
CA VAL A 65 0.39 8.01 -2.75
C VAL A 65 0.59 7.58 -4.20
N LYS A 66 1.22 8.42 -5.03
CA LYS A 66 1.54 8.09 -6.42
C LYS A 66 2.43 6.85 -6.53
N TYR A 67 3.45 6.73 -5.69
CA TYR A 67 4.26 5.51 -5.61
C TYR A 67 3.40 4.28 -5.32
N PHE A 68 2.56 4.35 -4.28
CA PHE A 68 1.69 3.24 -3.92
C PHE A 68 0.66 2.90 -5.01
N MET A 69 0.12 3.91 -5.71
CA MET A 69 -0.78 3.71 -6.84
C MET A 69 -0.12 2.96 -8.00
N LEU A 70 1.18 3.19 -8.26
CA LEU A 70 1.91 2.45 -9.30
C LEU A 70 2.05 0.97 -8.97
N ILE A 71 2.32 0.64 -7.70
CA ILE A 71 2.37 -0.75 -7.23
C ILE A 71 1.03 -1.44 -7.46
N LEU A 72 -0.06 -0.79 -7.03
CA LEU A 72 -1.39 -1.38 -7.16
C LEU A 72 -1.80 -1.57 -8.63
N LYS A 73 -1.41 -0.65 -9.53
CA LYS A 73 -1.59 -0.82 -10.98
C LYS A 73 -0.81 -2.02 -11.51
N GLY A 74 0.43 -2.21 -11.06
CA GLY A 74 1.27 -3.34 -11.45
C GLY A 74 0.67 -4.70 -11.05
N ILE A 75 0.11 -4.79 -9.85
CA ILE A 75 -0.52 -6.05 -9.36
C ILE A 75 -1.76 -6.41 -10.17
N LYS A 76 -2.56 -5.42 -10.60
CA LYS A 76 -3.77 -5.68 -11.39
C LYS A 76 -3.46 -6.12 -12.83
N ALA A 77 -2.31 -5.74 -13.36
CA ALA A 77 -1.87 -6.12 -14.71
C ALA A 77 -1.32 -7.56 -14.78
N ALA A 78 -1.21 -8.27 -13.65
CA ALA A 78 -0.62 -9.60 -13.52
C ALA A 78 -1.63 -10.66 -13.02
#